data_AF-A0A3E4WRZ5-F1
#
_entry.id   AF-A0A3E4WRZ5-F1
#
_cell.length_a   1.000
_cell.length_b   1.000
_cell.length_c   1.000
_cell.angle_alpha   90.00
_cell.angle_beta   90.00
_cell.angle_gamma   90.00
#
_symmetry.space_group_name_H-M   'P 1'
#
loop_
_entity.id
_entity.type
_entity.pdbx_description
1 polymer ?
#
loop_
_entity_poly.entity_id
_entity_poly.type
_entity_poly.pdbx_seq_one_letter_code
_entity_poly.pdbx_strand_id
1 'polypeptide(L)' 'MLRYWYFLSVKEITEECKMSKSQVEVALFRMRKLLKEEFEERGYIHG' A
#
# COMPACT_ATOMS: atom_id res chain seq x y z
N MET A 1 2.99 4.86 -1.39
CA MET A 1 3.31 6.21 -0.89
C MET A 1 2.10 6.89 -0.26
N LEU A 2 1.03 7.25 -1.00
CA LEU A 2 -0.11 8.02 -0.47
C LEU A 2 -0.71 7.49 0.85
N ARG A 3 -0.96 6.18 0.92
CA ARG A 3 -1.53 5.54 2.12
C ARG A 3 -0.64 5.62 3.37
N TYR A 4 0.68 5.55 3.20
CA TYR A 4 1.62 5.39 4.33
C TYR A 4 2.37 6.68 4.68
N TRP A 5 2.55 7.58 3.71
CA TRP A 5 3.26 8.84 3.92
C TRP A 5 2.32 10.00 4.26
N TYR A 6 1.11 9.99 3.68
CA TYR A 6 0.10 11.04 3.85
C TYR A 6 -1.16 10.56 4.56
N PHE A 7 -1.18 9.29 4.99
CA PHE A 7 -2.30 8.67 5.70
C PHE A 7 -3.66 8.71 4.99
N LEU A 8 -3.69 8.98 3.69
CA LEU A 8 -4.92 9.05 2.91
C LEU A 8 -5.73 7.75 3.02
N SER A 9 -7.04 7.88 3.12
CA SER A 9 -8.01 6.78 3.02
C SER A 9 -8.06 6.21 1.60
N VAL A 10 -8.63 5.02 1.44
CA VAL A 10 -8.84 4.42 0.10
C VAL A 10 -9.68 5.34 -0.78
N LYS A 11 -10.67 6.03 -0.21
CA LYS A 11 -11.53 6.96 -0.94
C LYS A 11 -10.72 8.15 -1.47
N GLU A 12 -9.93 8.81 -0.62
CA GLU A 12 -9.08 9.92 -1.05
C GLU A 12 -8.08 9.47 -2.12
N ILE A 13 -7.50 8.27 -1.99
CA ILE A 13 -6.59 7.72 -3.02
C ILE A 13 -7.32 7.46 -4.34
N THR A 14 -8.57 6.96 -4.31
CA THR A 14 -9.35 6.77 -5.55
C THR A 14 -9.63 8.08 -6.26
N GLU A 15 -9.91 9.14 -5.51
CA GLU A 15 -10.20 10.48 -6.03
C GLU A 15 -8.93 11.13 -6.61
N GLU A 16 -7.84 11.14 -5.84
CA GLU A 16 -6.53 11.70 -6.23
C GLU A 16 -5.95 10.99 -7.45
N CYS A 17 -5.99 9.66 -7.48
CA CYS A 17 -5.40 8.87 -8.56
C CYS A 17 -6.36 8.60 -9.72
N LYS A 18 -7.63 9.01 -9.64
CA LYS A 18 -8.69 8.71 -10.61
C LYS A 18 -8.77 7.21 -10.93
N MET A 19 -8.65 6.38 -9.90
CA MET A 19 -8.68 4.92 -10.00
C MET A 19 -9.94 4.36 -9.34
N SER A 20 -10.41 3.20 -9.80
CA SER A 20 -11.49 2.50 -9.10
C SER A 20 -11.00 1.97 -7.75
N LYS A 21 -11.94 1.82 -6.81
CA LYS A 21 -11.67 1.26 -5.48
C LYS A 21 -10.94 -0.08 -5.54
N SER A 22 -11.37 -0.99 -6.42
CA SER A 22 -10.75 -2.31 -6.58
C SER A 22 -9.30 -2.20 -7.04
N GLN A 23 -9.00 -1.30 -7.99
CA GLN A 23 -7.63 -1.10 -8.45
C GLN A 23 -6.73 -0.56 -7.33
N VAL A 24 -7.24 0.37 -6.51
CA VAL A 24 -6.51 0.89 -5.35
C VAL A 24 -6.27 -0.20 -4.31
N GLU A 25 -7.27 -1.02 -3.99
CA GLU A 25 -7.14 -2.12 -3.03
C GLU A 25 -6.09 -3.15 -3.48
N VAL A 26 -6.10 -3.54 -4.75
CA VAL A 26 -5.11 -4.45 -5.33
C VAL A 26 -3.71 -3.84 -5.29
N ALA A 27 -3.56 -2.55 -5.63
CA ALA A 27 -2.27 -1.86 -5.56
C ALA A 27 -1.74 -1.81 -4.12
N LEU A 28 -2.58 -1.48 -3.15
CA LEU A 28 -2.22 -1.46 -1.73
C LEU A 28 -1.86 -2.85 -1.22
N PHE A 29 -2.57 -3.90 -1.65
CA PHE A 29 -2.26 -5.28 -1.29
C PHE A 29 -0.89 -5.71 -1.81
N ARG A 30 -0.59 -5.45 -3.08
CA ARG A 30 0.73 -5.74 -3.68
C ARG A 30 1.85 -4.99 -2.97
N MET A 31 1.63 -3.70 -2.68
CA MET A 31 2.60 -2.89 -1.95
C MET A 31 2.87 -3.43 -0.55
N ARG A 32 1.83 -3.88 0.19
CA ARG A 32 2.02 -4.52 1.51
C ARG A 32 2.86 -5.78 1.43
N LYS A 33 2.66 -6.60 0.40
CA LYS A 33 3.42 -7.83 0.20
C LYS A 33 4.91 -7.52 -0.03
N LEU A 34 5.21 -6.60 -0.94
CA LEU A 34 6.60 -6.18 -1.23
C LEU A 34 7.28 -5.57 0.00
N LEU A 35 6.56 -4.72 0.75
CA LEU A 35 7.10 -4.15 1.99
C LEU A 35 7.37 -5.22 3.05
N LYS A 36 6.48 -6.23 3.16
CA LYS A 36 6.68 -7.34 4.08
C LYS A 36 7.94 -8.13 3.69
N GLU A 37 8.08 -8.51 2.43
CA GLU A 37 9.25 -9.25 1.92
C GLU A 37 10.55 -8.48 2.18
N GLU A 38 10.59 -7.19 1.84
CA GLU A 38 11.77 -6.34 2.09
C GLU A 38 12.12 -6.23 3.58
N PHE A 39 11.11 -6.15 4.44
CA PHE A 39 11.33 -6.06 5.90
C PHE A 39 11.75 -7.40 6.51
N GLU A 40 11.27 -8.52 5.99
CA GLU A 40 11.72 -9.86 6.37
C GLU A 40 13.17 -10.09 5.94
N GLU A 41 13.51 -9.77 4.69
CA GLU A 41 14.87 -9.91 4.14
C GLU A 41 15.90 -9.06 4.91
N ARG A 42 15.51 -7.86 5.34
CA ARG A 42 16.35 -6.99 6.18
C ARG A 42 16.36 -7.37 7.66
N GLY A 43 15.55 -8.34 8.07
CA GLY A 43 15.43 -8.79 9.46
C GLY A 43 14.73 -7.79 10.39
N TYR A 44 13.97 -6.84 9.84
CA TYR A 44 13.18 -5.89 10.64
C TYR A 44 11.92 -6.53 11.23
N ILE A 45 11.37 -7.53 10.54
CA ILE A 45 10.23 -8.32 11.01
C ILE A 45 10.53 -9.80 10.78
N HIS A 46 9.90 -10.68 11.56
CA HIS A 46 9.95 -12.12 11.37
C HIS A 46 8.55 -12.61 11.00
N GLY A 47 8.48 -13.42 9.94
CA GLY A 47 7.25 -13.90 9.32
C GLY A 47 6.64 -15.13 9.97
#